data_AF-A0A3A9ACG2-F1
#
_entry.id   AF-A0A3A9ACG2-F1
#
_cell.length_a   1.000
_cell.length_b   1.000
_cell.length_c   1.000
_cell.angle_alpha   90.00
_cell.angle_beta   90.00
_cell.angle_gamma   90.00
#
_symmetry.space_group_name_H-M   'P 1'
#
loop_
_entity.id
_entity.type
_entity.pdbx_description
1 polymer ?
#
loop_
_entity_poly.entity_id
_entity_poly.type
_entity_poly.pdbx_seq_one_letter_code
_entity_poly.pdbx_strand_id
1 'polypeptide(L)'
;MYCRWMYFCLNIKKFIRLLPAIILETFLFGILLLGIGAYATKAIYSDKVVNKFMVGVVAREEERAAKMLVRFIGSMDSIKDTISFTLLSSEKEAEKKLEAGEICGAILVPEGVIDSVLSGENIPATIWLDNSYSEMETEVFAEFTRAGARLLTTAQAGIYAADAFCREKGWESRIPLTEDYLNEAYFSAAFSRTSLLDKREVEAVKGLNLTDYYTIALLLAFLSFGGLSFGRYVQTKNGEREKLFESRGMGAGGRYFMEAAAFSTVFALLGTVVCVPVLMLVINKSSSFFKPGIAWLLLPAFWFVVGTFLRMLLQLTGSHAGGIGISFVVLMGFMAAAGVFIPSAFLPVWMEKAGRYVPYKIWMESMPVILQGEAPEKTIAAFIPMALLFLAAGAGVAVWKKER
;
A
#
# COMPACT_ATOMS: atom_id res chain seq x y z
N MET A 1 49.71 10.10 0.14
CA MET A 1 48.65 9.63 1.08
C MET A 1 48.09 10.73 1.98
N TYR A 2 48.92 11.56 2.62
CA TYR A 2 48.49 12.62 3.56
C TYR A 2 47.41 13.57 3.00
N CYS A 3 47.53 14.03 1.74
CA CYS A 3 46.54 14.91 1.13
C CYS A 3 45.15 14.27 0.96
N ARG A 4 45.06 12.94 0.73
CA ARG A 4 43.78 12.24 0.55
C ARG A 4 43.05 12.09 1.88
N TRP A 5 43.79 11.74 2.94
CA TRP A 5 43.26 11.65 4.29
C TRP A 5 42.76 13.02 4.81
N MET A 6 43.55 14.06 4.61
CA MET A 6 43.15 15.42 4.98
C MET A 6 41.88 15.87 4.23
N TYR A 7 41.78 15.58 2.93
CA TYR A 7 40.59 15.88 2.14
C TYR A 7 39.35 15.13 2.65
N PHE A 8 39.49 13.87 3.06
CA PHE A 8 38.41 13.10 3.67
C PHE A 8 37.91 13.71 4.98
N CYS A 9 38.81 13.99 5.92
CA CYS A 9 38.46 14.57 7.22
C CYS A 9 37.80 15.95 7.06
N LEU A 10 38.24 16.76 6.11
CA LEU A 10 37.62 18.05 5.80
C LEU A 10 36.20 17.89 5.27
N ASN A 11 35.95 16.91 4.39
CA ASN A 11 34.61 16.63 3.87
C ASN A 11 33.68 16.06 4.95
N ILE A 12 34.18 15.18 5.83
CA ILE A 12 33.41 14.74 7.01
C ILE A 12 33.00 15.95 7.85
N LYS A 13 33.96 16.83 8.18
CA LYS A 13 33.67 18.03 8.99
C LYS A 13 32.67 18.96 8.30
N LYS A 14 32.73 19.08 6.97
CA LYS A 14 31.75 19.83 6.16
C LYS A 14 30.36 19.22 6.32
N PHE A 15 30.20 17.92 6.07
CA PHE A 15 28.90 17.25 6.13
C PHE A 15 28.31 17.21 7.54
N ILE A 16 29.14 16.99 8.59
CA ILE A 16 28.67 17.04 9.99
C ILE A 16 28.10 18.41 10.34
N ARG A 17 28.75 19.50 9.92
CA ARG A 17 28.26 20.86 10.18
C ARG A 17 26.94 21.17 9.47
N LEU A 18 26.63 20.46 8.39
CA LEU A 18 25.39 20.64 7.63
C LEU A 18 24.21 19.83 8.20
N LEU A 19 24.48 18.83 9.05
CA LEU A 19 23.45 17.95 9.61
C LEU A 19 22.27 18.70 10.24
N PRO A 20 22.45 19.74 11.08
CA PRO A 20 21.32 20.40 11.74
C PRO A 20 20.38 21.06 10.73
N ALA A 21 20.93 21.72 9.71
CA ALA A 21 20.14 22.35 8.66
C ALA A 21 19.36 21.31 7.84
N ILE A 22 20.00 20.17 7.54
CA ILE A 22 19.38 19.12 6.73
C ILE A 22 18.27 18.41 7.49
N ILE A 23 18.47 18.13 8.78
CA ILE A 23 17.42 17.56 9.64
C ILE A 23 16.21 18.50 9.67
N LEU A 24 16.45 19.81 9.82
CA LEU A 24 15.38 20.81 9.81
C LEU A 24 14.65 20.86 8.47
N GLU A 25 15.37 20.91 7.35
CA GLU A 25 14.78 20.89 6.00
C GLU A 25 13.95 19.62 5.75
N THR A 26 14.47 18.45 6.15
CA THR A 26 13.78 17.17 5.98
C THR A 26 12.53 17.10 6.84
N PHE A 27 12.58 17.61 8.07
CA PHE A 27 11.43 17.66 8.96
C PHE A 27 10.34 18.62 8.45
N LEU A 28 10.73 19.81 7.98
CA LEU A 28 9.81 20.75 7.35
C LEU A 28 9.15 20.16 6.09
N PHE A 29 9.93 19.47 5.25
CA PHE A 29 9.41 18.78 4.08
C PHE A 29 8.47 17.64 4.47
N GLY A 30 8.80 16.88 5.52
CA GLY A 30 7.94 15.84 6.08
C GLY A 30 6.60 16.39 6.58
N ILE A 31 6.61 17.49 7.32
CA ILE A 31 5.37 18.17 7.77
C ILE A 31 4.56 18.66 6.58
N LEU A 32 5.21 19.23 5.56
CA LEU A 32 4.53 19.69 4.36
C LEU A 32 3.84 18.53 3.63
N LEU A 33 4.54 17.40 3.45
CA LEU A 33 3.95 16.21 2.83
C LEU A 33 2.80 15.63 3.67
N LEU A 34 2.92 15.60 4.99
CA LEU A 34 1.84 15.19 5.88
C LEU A 34 0.65 16.15 5.79
N GLY A 35 0.90 17.46 5.69
CA GLY A 35 -0.13 18.48 5.51
C GLY A 35 -0.85 18.36 4.17
N ILE A 36 -0.11 18.14 3.08
CA ILE A 36 -0.66 17.88 1.75
C ILE A 36 -1.44 16.56 1.77
N GLY A 37 -0.92 15.51 2.40
CA GLY A 37 -1.60 14.23 2.53
C GLY A 37 -2.91 14.37 3.32
N ALA A 38 -2.87 15.03 4.48
CA ALA A 38 -4.07 15.28 5.28
C ALA A 38 -5.09 16.15 4.55
N TYR A 39 -4.63 17.16 3.79
CA TYR A 39 -5.49 18.00 2.97
C TYR A 39 -6.03 17.26 1.75
N ALA A 40 -5.26 16.41 1.10
CA ALA A 40 -5.69 15.59 -0.04
C ALA A 40 -6.70 14.54 0.42
N THR A 41 -6.45 13.86 1.54
CA THR A 41 -7.44 12.99 2.19
C THR A 41 -8.67 13.81 2.53
N LYS A 42 -8.54 14.98 3.14
CA LYS A 42 -9.70 15.84 3.38
C LYS A 42 -10.38 16.25 2.07
N ALA A 43 -9.70 16.62 1.00
CA ALA A 43 -10.33 17.03 -0.25
C ALA A 43 -11.06 15.86 -0.95
N ILE A 44 -10.48 14.66 -0.91
CA ILE A 44 -11.05 13.44 -1.50
C ILE A 44 -12.22 12.92 -0.66
N TYR A 45 -12.12 13.00 0.67
CA TYR A 45 -13.13 12.47 1.61
C TYR A 45 -14.10 13.53 2.16
N SER A 46 -13.86 14.83 1.96
CA SER A 46 -14.77 15.90 2.44
C SER A 46 -15.93 16.15 1.49
N ASP A 47 -15.83 15.74 0.22
CA ASP A 47 -16.97 15.72 -0.71
C ASP A 47 -17.57 14.33 -0.92
N LYS A 48 -16.86 13.29 -0.48
CA LYS A 48 -17.49 11.99 -0.19
C LYS A 48 -17.74 11.92 1.31
N VAL A 49 -18.81 12.59 1.75
CA VAL A 49 -19.76 11.92 2.65
C VAL A 49 -19.79 10.48 2.15
N VAL A 50 -19.54 9.50 3.00
CA VAL A 50 -19.81 8.10 2.65
C VAL A 50 -21.28 8.09 2.28
N ASN A 51 -21.55 8.35 0.99
CA ASN A 51 -22.88 8.41 0.44
C ASN A 51 -23.24 6.95 0.57
N LYS A 52 -24.07 6.67 1.57
CA LYS A 52 -24.71 5.38 1.74
C LYS A 52 -25.07 4.93 0.33
N PHE A 53 -24.53 3.81 -0.13
CA PHE A 53 -24.80 3.30 -1.47
C PHE A 53 -26.32 3.25 -1.63
N MET A 54 -26.88 4.18 -2.41
CA MET A 54 -28.32 4.32 -2.55
C MET A 54 -28.76 3.33 -3.61
N VAL A 55 -29.36 2.22 -3.19
CA VAL A 55 -29.83 1.17 -4.10
C VAL A 55 -31.34 1.30 -4.25
N GLY A 56 -31.79 1.52 -5.48
CA GLY A 56 -33.22 1.49 -5.82
C GLY A 56 -33.72 0.06 -5.91
N VAL A 57 -34.81 -0.27 -5.24
CA VAL A 57 -35.50 -1.57 -5.40
C VAL A 57 -36.85 -1.28 -6.04
N VAL A 58 -37.03 -1.72 -7.29
CA VAL A 58 -38.30 -1.58 -8.00
C VAL A 58 -39.16 -2.78 -7.65
N ALA A 59 -40.22 -2.55 -6.88
CA ALA A 59 -41.20 -3.56 -6.49
C ALA A 59 -42.60 -2.93 -6.47
N ARG A 60 -43.63 -3.63 -6.98
CA ARG A 60 -45.01 -3.11 -6.93
C ARG A 60 -45.51 -3.07 -5.47
N GLU A 61 -46.26 -2.04 -5.11
CA GLU A 61 -46.64 -1.69 -3.72
C GLU A 61 -47.36 -2.78 -2.92
N GLU A 62 -47.87 -3.82 -3.58
CA GLU A 62 -48.70 -4.90 -3.04
C GLU A 62 -47.88 -6.10 -2.51
N GLU A 63 -46.58 -6.19 -2.80
CA GLU A 63 -45.72 -7.24 -2.25
C GLU A 63 -45.24 -6.90 -0.83
N ARG A 64 -46.01 -7.35 0.18
CA ARG A 64 -45.62 -7.29 1.61
C ARG A 64 -44.19 -7.82 1.86
N ALA A 65 -43.76 -8.82 1.09
CA ALA A 65 -42.46 -9.45 1.20
C ALA A 65 -41.32 -8.54 0.72
N ALA A 66 -41.48 -7.78 -0.36
CA ALA A 66 -40.47 -6.82 -0.84
C ALA A 66 -40.23 -5.70 0.20
N LYS A 67 -41.30 -5.19 0.82
CA LYS A 67 -41.21 -4.24 1.94
C LYS A 67 -40.54 -4.83 3.16
N MET A 68 -40.75 -6.12 3.44
CA MET A 68 -40.11 -6.83 4.55
C MET A 68 -38.61 -7.05 4.29
N LEU A 69 -38.22 -7.44 3.07
CA LEU A 69 -36.84 -7.64 2.66
C LEU A 69 -36.03 -6.33 2.71
N VAL A 70 -36.60 -5.23 2.20
CA VAL A 70 -35.99 -3.89 2.26
C VAL A 70 -35.85 -3.39 3.70
N ARG A 71 -36.89 -3.59 4.54
CA ARG A 71 -36.82 -3.22 5.98
C ARG A 71 -35.81 -4.05 6.75
N PHE A 72 -35.72 -5.35 6.45
CA PHE A 72 -34.81 -6.27 7.12
C PHE A 72 -33.35 -5.97 6.76
N ILE A 73 -33.02 -5.84 5.47
CA ILE A 73 -31.66 -5.50 5.01
C ILE A 73 -31.27 -4.10 5.52
N GLY A 74 -32.19 -3.12 5.50
CA GLY A 74 -31.97 -1.79 6.06
C GLY A 74 -31.83 -1.74 7.59
N SER A 75 -32.20 -2.81 8.30
CA SER A 75 -32.10 -2.91 9.76
C SER A 75 -30.85 -3.63 10.26
N MET A 76 -30.07 -4.24 9.37
CA MET A 76 -28.80 -4.89 9.74
C MET A 76 -27.73 -3.84 10.06
N ASP A 77 -27.26 -3.82 11.32
CA ASP A 77 -26.25 -2.86 11.80
C ASP A 77 -24.96 -2.88 10.97
N SER A 78 -24.61 -4.00 10.34
CA SER A 78 -23.43 -4.12 9.47
C SER A 78 -23.57 -3.45 8.09
N ILE A 79 -24.79 -3.13 7.64
CA ILE A 79 -25.09 -2.62 6.30
C ILE A 79 -25.68 -1.20 6.35
N LYS A 80 -26.40 -0.87 7.42
CA LYS A 80 -27.14 0.39 7.64
C LYS A 80 -26.31 1.67 7.52
N ASP A 81 -25.02 1.59 7.83
CA ASP A 81 -24.10 2.73 7.74
C ASP A 81 -23.45 2.86 6.36
N THR A 82 -23.57 1.83 5.49
CA THR A 82 -22.90 1.76 4.19
C THR A 82 -23.88 1.76 3.01
N ILE A 83 -25.11 1.22 3.13
CA ILE A 83 -26.07 1.06 2.02
C ILE A 83 -27.47 1.54 2.45
N SER A 84 -28.13 2.33 1.60
CA SER A 84 -29.49 2.85 1.80
C SER A 84 -30.40 2.34 0.69
N PHE A 85 -31.47 1.63 1.03
CA PHE A 85 -32.41 1.08 0.06
C PHE A 85 -33.61 2.01 -0.11
N THR A 86 -33.94 2.38 -1.35
CA THR A 86 -35.12 3.18 -1.68
C THR A 86 -36.06 2.35 -2.53
N LEU A 87 -37.30 2.17 -2.07
CA LEU A 87 -38.35 1.54 -2.87
C LEU A 87 -38.75 2.51 -4.00
N LEU A 88 -38.73 2.03 -5.23
CA LEU A 88 -39.12 2.78 -6.42
C LEU A 88 -40.37 2.16 -7.03
N SER A 89 -41.30 3.00 -7.49
CA SER A 89 -42.63 2.54 -7.91
C SER A 89 -42.67 2.07 -9.36
N SER A 90 -41.65 2.37 -10.17
CA SER A 90 -41.58 1.93 -11.57
C SER A 90 -40.16 1.86 -12.11
N GLU A 91 -39.94 1.02 -13.14
CA GLU A 91 -38.66 0.89 -13.84
C GLU A 91 -38.19 2.22 -14.46
N LYS A 92 -39.13 3.04 -14.96
CA LYS A 92 -38.85 4.38 -15.50
C LYS A 92 -38.35 5.37 -14.44
N GLU A 93 -38.77 5.22 -13.20
CA GLU A 93 -38.27 6.04 -12.09
C GLU A 93 -36.85 5.62 -11.69
N ALA A 94 -36.54 4.32 -11.78
CA ALA A 94 -35.20 3.80 -11.56
C ALA A 94 -34.22 4.26 -12.64
N GLU A 95 -34.61 4.19 -13.91
CA GLU A 95 -33.80 4.68 -15.03
C GLU A 95 -33.48 6.17 -14.87
N LYS A 96 -34.48 7.00 -14.56
CA LYS A 96 -34.30 8.44 -14.38
C LYS A 96 -33.41 8.78 -13.17
N LYS A 97 -33.54 8.04 -12.05
CA LYS A 97 -32.70 8.23 -10.86
C LYS A 97 -31.28 7.69 -11.04
N LEU A 98 -31.09 6.66 -11.86
CA LEU A 98 -29.79 6.17 -12.30
C LEU A 98 -29.09 7.21 -13.17
N GLU A 99 -29.77 7.74 -14.20
CA GLU A 99 -29.23 8.78 -15.09
C GLU A 99 -28.92 10.11 -14.36
N ALA A 100 -29.69 10.44 -13.32
CA ALA A 100 -29.45 11.62 -12.49
C ALA A 100 -28.34 11.42 -11.43
N GLY A 101 -27.82 10.20 -11.26
CA GLY A 101 -26.79 9.86 -10.27
C GLY A 101 -27.29 9.86 -8.82
N GLU A 102 -28.62 9.80 -8.60
CA GLU A 102 -29.24 9.78 -7.27
C GLU A 102 -29.22 8.38 -6.62
N ILE A 103 -29.12 7.33 -7.42
CA ILE A 103 -28.96 5.93 -6.99
C ILE A 103 -27.79 5.28 -7.71
N CYS A 104 -27.06 4.42 -7.02
CA CYS A 104 -25.85 3.74 -7.52
C CYS A 104 -26.17 2.48 -8.34
N GLY A 105 -27.38 1.94 -8.18
CA GLY A 105 -27.84 0.72 -8.83
C GLY A 105 -29.33 0.53 -8.60
N ALA A 106 -30.01 -0.13 -9.53
CA ALA A 106 -31.41 -0.52 -9.40
C ALA A 106 -31.57 -2.04 -9.50
N ILE A 107 -32.26 -2.63 -8.55
CA ILE A 107 -32.68 -4.03 -8.58
C ILE A 107 -34.11 -4.07 -9.10
N LEU A 108 -34.29 -4.62 -10.29
CA LEU A 108 -35.58 -4.88 -10.92
C LEU A 108 -36.02 -6.28 -10.53
N VAL A 109 -37.08 -6.37 -9.76
CA VAL A 109 -37.71 -7.64 -9.40
C VAL A 109 -38.84 -7.90 -10.39
N PRO A 110 -38.68 -8.83 -11.36
CA PRO A 110 -39.73 -9.13 -12.32
C PRO A 110 -41.02 -9.63 -11.66
N GLU A 111 -42.14 -9.46 -12.36
CA GLU A 111 -43.43 -9.97 -11.91
C GLU A 111 -43.38 -11.49 -11.73
N GLY A 112 -43.93 -11.98 -10.61
CA GLY A 112 -43.96 -13.40 -10.33
C GLY A 112 -42.62 -14.00 -9.93
N VAL A 113 -41.57 -13.22 -9.63
CA VAL A 113 -40.34 -13.80 -9.01
C VAL A 113 -40.68 -14.59 -7.76
N ILE A 114 -41.59 -14.08 -6.93
CA ILE A 114 -42.02 -14.75 -5.71
C ILE A 114 -42.82 -16.01 -6.04
N ASP A 115 -43.78 -15.95 -6.97
CA ASP A 115 -44.55 -17.13 -7.39
C ASP A 115 -43.69 -18.17 -8.11
N SER A 116 -42.68 -17.75 -8.87
CA SER A 116 -41.70 -18.60 -9.54
C SER A 116 -40.72 -19.24 -8.56
N VAL A 117 -40.42 -18.54 -7.47
CA VAL A 117 -39.67 -19.08 -6.34
C VAL A 117 -40.53 -20.11 -5.63
N LEU A 118 -41.81 -19.82 -5.36
CA LEU A 118 -42.76 -20.69 -4.68
C LEU A 118 -43.21 -21.90 -5.53
N SER A 119 -43.13 -21.81 -6.85
CA SER A 119 -43.47 -22.87 -7.82
C SER A 119 -42.25 -23.62 -8.39
N GLY A 120 -41.03 -23.15 -8.11
CA GLY A 120 -39.78 -23.77 -8.57
C GLY A 120 -39.32 -23.40 -9.98
N GLU A 121 -39.97 -22.45 -10.66
CA GLU A 121 -39.58 -21.94 -11.99
C GLU A 121 -38.42 -20.92 -11.97
N ASN A 122 -38.12 -20.30 -10.82
CA ASN A 122 -37.00 -19.38 -10.56
C ASN A 122 -36.73 -18.33 -11.66
N ILE A 123 -37.51 -17.25 -11.68
CA ILE A 123 -37.30 -16.09 -12.56
C ILE A 123 -36.18 -15.21 -11.96
N PRO A 124 -35.10 -14.91 -12.71
CA PRO A 124 -33.98 -14.12 -12.19
C PRO A 124 -34.33 -12.62 -12.10
N ALA A 125 -33.89 -11.98 -11.01
CA ALA A 125 -33.93 -10.51 -10.88
C ALA A 125 -32.89 -9.85 -11.80
N THR A 126 -33.23 -8.70 -12.38
CA THR A 126 -32.33 -7.92 -13.24
C THR A 126 -31.72 -6.78 -12.45
N ILE A 127 -30.42 -6.53 -12.59
CA ILE A 127 -29.74 -5.43 -11.90
C ILE A 127 -29.21 -4.46 -12.94
N TRP A 128 -29.55 -3.19 -12.77
CA TRP A 128 -28.96 -2.07 -13.50
C TRP A 128 -27.91 -1.39 -12.62
N LEU A 129 -26.72 -1.19 -13.18
CA LEU A 129 -25.62 -0.52 -12.52
C LEU A 129 -25.28 0.74 -13.32
N ASP A 130 -24.86 1.78 -12.62
CA ASP A 130 -24.34 2.97 -13.29
C ASP A 130 -22.99 2.66 -13.98
N ASN A 131 -22.74 3.31 -15.13
CA ASN A 131 -21.52 3.18 -15.93
C ASN A 131 -20.28 3.83 -15.26
N SER A 132 -20.43 4.37 -14.05
CA SER A 132 -19.37 5.06 -13.30
C SER A 132 -18.40 4.12 -12.55
N TYR A 133 -18.69 2.82 -12.50
CA TYR A 133 -17.81 1.82 -11.84
C TYR A 133 -16.80 1.21 -12.82
N SER A 134 -15.61 0.87 -12.32
CA SER A 134 -14.61 0.17 -13.14
C SER A 134 -15.10 -1.23 -13.51
N GLU A 135 -14.72 -1.76 -14.69
CA GLU A 135 -15.08 -3.12 -15.13
C GLU A 135 -14.84 -4.19 -14.06
N MET A 136 -13.77 -4.04 -13.27
CA MET A 136 -13.41 -4.96 -12.20
C MET A 136 -14.38 -4.91 -11.01
N GLU A 137 -14.84 -3.72 -10.63
CA GLU A 137 -15.82 -3.54 -9.55
C GLU A 137 -17.21 -4.08 -9.96
N THR A 138 -17.59 -3.86 -11.21
CA THR A 138 -18.82 -4.40 -11.81
C THR A 138 -18.80 -5.92 -11.87
N GLU A 139 -17.69 -6.53 -12.29
CA GLU A 139 -17.58 -7.99 -12.37
C GLU A 139 -17.58 -8.64 -10.98
N VAL A 140 -16.89 -8.03 -10.01
CA VAL A 140 -16.92 -8.50 -8.61
C VAL A 140 -18.33 -8.43 -8.05
N PHE A 141 -19.05 -7.33 -8.26
CA PHE A 141 -20.43 -7.18 -7.79
C PHE A 141 -21.40 -8.15 -8.48
N ALA A 142 -21.25 -8.36 -9.79
CA ALA A 142 -22.01 -9.35 -10.55
C ALA A 142 -21.79 -10.76 -10.02
N GLU A 143 -20.54 -11.12 -9.70
CA GLU A 143 -20.22 -12.44 -9.16
C GLU A 143 -20.77 -12.64 -7.73
N PHE A 144 -20.74 -11.60 -6.89
CA PHE A 144 -21.40 -11.64 -5.58
C PHE A 144 -22.91 -11.87 -5.70
N THR A 145 -23.56 -11.22 -6.66
CA THR A 145 -25.00 -11.38 -6.89
C THR A 145 -25.32 -12.78 -7.41
N ARG A 146 -24.56 -13.28 -8.40
CA ARG A 146 -24.72 -14.66 -8.90
C ARG A 146 -24.53 -15.69 -7.79
N ALA A 147 -23.54 -15.48 -6.92
CA ALA A 147 -23.31 -16.34 -5.77
C ALA A 147 -24.50 -16.30 -4.79
N GLY A 148 -25.04 -15.11 -4.51
CA GLY A 148 -26.24 -14.95 -3.68
C GLY A 148 -27.46 -15.68 -4.24
N ALA A 149 -27.73 -15.54 -5.55
CA ALA A 149 -28.82 -16.23 -6.22
C ALA A 149 -28.68 -17.76 -6.13
N ARG A 150 -27.49 -18.31 -6.38
CA ARG A 150 -27.23 -19.76 -6.26
C ARG A 150 -27.48 -20.31 -4.85
N LEU A 151 -27.18 -19.52 -3.82
CA LEU A 151 -27.43 -19.94 -2.44
C LEU A 151 -28.92 -20.01 -2.12
N LEU A 152 -29.69 -19.02 -2.58
CA LEU A 152 -31.15 -19.03 -2.44
C LEU A 152 -31.76 -20.24 -3.17
N THR A 153 -31.35 -20.49 -4.41
CA THR A 153 -31.82 -21.66 -5.18
C THR A 153 -31.48 -22.97 -4.47
N THR A 154 -30.30 -23.08 -3.88
CA THR A 154 -29.87 -24.29 -3.14
C THR A 154 -30.69 -24.49 -1.86
N ALA A 155 -30.91 -23.42 -1.10
CA ALA A 155 -31.73 -23.46 0.12
C ALA A 155 -33.18 -23.88 -0.20
N GLN A 156 -33.76 -23.31 -1.25
CA GLN A 156 -35.12 -23.63 -1.72
C GLN A 156 -35.23 -25.08 -2.18
N ALA A 157 -34.27 -25.58 -2.97
CA ALA A 157 -34.25 -27.00 -3.36
C ALA A 157 -34.23 -27.93 -2.13
N GLY A 158 -33.52 -27.53 -1.06
CA GLY A 158 -33.51 -28.25 0.21
C GLY A 158 -34.85 -28.21 0.96
N ILE A 159 -35.55 -27.07 0.94
CA ILE A 159 -36.89 -26.92 1.54
C ILE A 159 -37.90 -27.79 0.78
N TYR A 160 -37.92 -27.72 -0.55
CA TYR A 160 -38.82 -28.55 -1.36
C TYR A 160 -38.58 -30.05 -1.19
N ALA A 161 -37.33 -30.46 -1.03
CA ALA A 161 -37.01 -31.85 -0.72
C ALA A 161 -37.58 -32.28 0.64
N ALA A 162 -37.56 -31.39 1.64
CA ALA A 162 -38.16 -31.64 2.95
C ALA A 162 -39.70 -31.67 2.87
N ASP A 163 -40.32 -30.78 2.09
CA ASP A 163 -41.77 -30.78 1.89
C ASP A 163 -42.24 -32.06 1.21
N ALA A 164 -41.51 -32.51 0.17
CA ALA A 164 -41.78 -33.77 -0.51
C ALA A 164 -41.70 -34.95 0.47
N PHE A 165 -40.68 -34.95 1.34
CA PHE A 165 -40.54 -35.95 2.39
C PHE A 165 -41.68 -35.92 3.42
N CYS A 166 -42.09 -34.72 3.86
CA CYS A 166 -43.22 -34.55 4.78
C CYS A 166 -44.53 -35.04 4.16
N ARG A 167 -44.77 -34.76 2.87
CA ARG A 167 -45.94 -35.27 2.13
C ARG A 167 -45.90 -36.79 2.01
N GLU A 168 -44.75 -37.39 1.67
CA GLU A 168 -44.59 -38.85 1.58
C GLU A 168 -44.89 -39.55 2.92
N LYS A 169 -44.53 -38.93 4.05
CA LYS A 169 -44.78 -39.45 5.40
C LYS A 169 -46.16 -39.11 5.97
N GLY A 170 -47.01 -38.38 5.23
CA GLY A 170 -48.32 -37.93 5.70
C GLY A 170 -48.25 -36.89 6.83
N TRP A 171 -47.16 -36.13 6.90
CA TRP A 171 -46.90 -35.08 7.90
C TRP A 171 -47.18 -33.68 7.38
N GLU A 172 -48.25 -33.52 6.61
CA GLU A 172 -48.59 -32.26 5.94
C GLU A 172 -48.79 -31.11 6.94
N SER A 173 -49.28 -31.40 8.15
CA SER A 173 -49.41 -30.42 9.23
C SER A 173 -48.09 -29.88 9.78
N ARG A 174 -46.96 -30.54 9.48
CA ARG A 174 -45.61 -30.14 9.92
C ARG A 174 -44.80 -29.41 8.86
N ILE A 175 -45.31 -29.30 7.63
CA ILE A 175 -44.64 -28.58 6.53
C ILE A 175 -44.29 -27.15 6.96
N PRO A 176 -45.21 -26.32 7.48
CA PRO A 176 -44.88 -24.94 7.84
C PRO A 176 -43.78 -24.85 8.91
N LEU A 177 -43.82 -25.77 9.88
CA LEU A 177 -42.86 -25.85 10.97
C LEU A 177 -41.47 -26.30 10.49
N THR A 178 -41.43 -27.12 9.44
CA THR A 178 -40.20 -27.62 8.81
C THR A 178 -39.59 -26.57 7.89
N GLU A 179 -40.42 -25.86 7.12
CA GLU A 179 -40.03 -24.71 6.31
C GLU A 179 -39.43 -23.60 7.17
N ASP A 180 -40.09 -23.22 8.27
CA ASP A 180 -39.59 -22.20 9.21
C ASP A 180 -38.23 -22.58 9.80
N TYR A 181 -38.09 -23.84 10.24
CA TYR A 181 -36.83 -24.35 10.78
C TYR A 181 -35.69 -24.36 9.74
N LEU A 182 -35.98 -24.82 8.52
CA LEU A 182 -34.99 -24.88 7.46
C LEU A 182 -34.62 -23.49 6.96
N ASN A 183 -35.58 -22.58 6.85
CA ASN A 183 -35.32 -21.17 6.55
C ASN A 183 -34.37 -20.58 7.60
N GLU A 184 -34.67 -20.73 8.89
CA GLU A 184 -33.81 -20.24 9.98
C GLU A 184 -32.40 -20.86 9.90
N ALA A 185 -32.30 -22.18 9.65
CA ALA A 185 -31.03 -22.89 9.53
C ALA A 185 -30.20 -22.41 8.31
N TYR A 186 -30.83 -22.25 7.14
CA TYR A 186 -30.16 -21.78 5.93
C TYR A 186 -29.76 -20.30 6.05
N PHE A 187 -30.60 -19.45 6.64
CA PHE A 187 -30.24 -18.06 6.94
C PHE A 187 -29.07 -17.99 7.91
N SER A 188 -29.13 -18.74 9.03
CA SER A 188 -28.03 -18.82 9.98
C SER A 188 -26.74 -19.30 9.32
N ALA A 189 -26.79 -20.32 8.47
CA ALA A 189 -25.62 -20.82 7.75
C ALA A 189 -25.07 -19.83 6.70
N ALA A 190 -25.93 -19.10 6.00
CA ALA A 190 -25.54 -18.09 5.03
C ALA A 190 -24.85 -16.88 5.70
N PHE A 191 -25.37 -16.43 6.86
CA PHE A 191 -24.82 -15.29 7.60
C PHE A 191 -23.65 -15.65 8.53
N SER A 192 -23.58 -16.90 9.01
CA SER A 192 -22.44 -17.42 9.77
C SER A 192 -21.20 -17.67 8.91
N ARG A 193 -21.21 -17.33 7.61
CA ARG A 193 -20.03 -17.46 6.75
C ARG A 193 -18.82 -16.70 7.30
N THR A 194 -19.02 -15.64 8.07
CA THR A 194 -17.91 -14.93 8.75
C THR A 194 -17.23 -15.76 9.84
N SER A 195 -17.91 -16.76 10.43
CA SER A 195 -17.31 -17.69 11.40
C SER A 195 -16.70 -18.94 10.75
N LEU A 196 -17.10 -19.27 9.52
CA LEU A 196 -16.47 -20.29 8.67
C LEU A 196 -15.26 -19.77 7.89
N LEU A 197 -15.17 -18.44 7.74
CA LEU A 197 -14.01 -17.77 7.17
C LEU A 197 -12.91 -17.69 8.24
N ASP A 198 -11.94 -18.58 8.13
CA ASP A 198 -10.67 -18.48 8.86
C ASP A 198 -9.99 -17.17 8.42
N LYS A 199 -10.09 -16.12 9.26
CA LYS A 199 -9.33 -14.89 9.09
C LYS A 199 -7.87 -15.21 9.33
N ARG A 200 -7.18 -15.71 8.31
CA ARG A 200 -5.72 -15.73 8.30
C ARG A 200 -5.24 -14.32 7.99
N GLU A 201 -4.55 -13.72 8.95
CA GLU A 201 -3.67 -12.60 8.64
C GLU A 201 -2.69 -13.09 7.57
N VAL A 202 -2.89 -12.60 6.34
CA VAL A 202 -1.99 -12.92 5.24
C VAL A 202 -0.74 -12.10 5.49
N GLU A 203 0.36 -12.76 5.83
CA GLU A 203 1.68 -12.15 6.01
C GLU A 203 2.03 -11.35 4.75
N ALA A 204 1.84 -10.03 4.80
CA ALA A 204 1.89 -9.19 3.61
C ALA A 204 3.28 -9.24 2.94
N VAL A 205 4.34 -9.48 3.71
CA VAL A 205 5.69 -9.81 3.24
C VAL A 205 6.46 -10.46 4.40
N LYS A 206 6.99 -11.68 4.21
CA LYS A 206 8.05 -12.33 5.04
C LYS A 206 7.97 -12.07 6.55
N GLY A 207 6.94 -12.57 7.25
CA GLY A 207 6.93 -12.59 8.72
C GLY A 207 7.02 -11.23 9.43
N LEU A 208 6.60 -10.13 8.77
CA LEU A 208 6.52 -8.80 9.38
C LEU A 208 5.08 -8.37 9.60
N ASN A 209 4.82 -7.78 10.77
CA ASN A 209 3.58 -7.05 11.01
C ASN A 209 3.52 -5.78 10.17
N LEU A 210 2.29 -5.35 9.84
CA LEU A 210 2.03 -4.17 9.03
C LEU A 210 2.70 -2.91 9.61
N THR A 211 2.68 -2.77 10.94
CA THR A 211 3.34 -1.66 11.65
C THR A 211 4.85 -1.66 11.48
N ASP A 212 5.49 -2.83 11.57
CA ASP A 212 6.94 -2.97 11.43
C ASP A 212 7.37 -2.69 9.98
N TYR A 213 6.61 -3.22 9.01
CA TYR A 213 6.82 -2.98 7.58
C TYR A 213 6.82 -1.48 7.24
N TYR A 214 5.75 -0.77 7.64
CA TYR A 214 5.63 0.66 7.36
C TYR A 214 6.59 1.52 8.17
N THR A 215 7.04 1.07 9.36
CA THR A 215 8.10 1.74 10.12
C THR A 215 9.41 1.74 9.32
N ILE A 216 9.79 0.57 8.78
CA ILE A 216 10.98 0.43 7.94
C ILE A 216 10.85 1.27 6.67
N ALA A 217 9.72 1.17 5.98
CA ALA A 217 9.44 1.92 4.76
C ALA A 217 9.54 3.44 4.99
N LEU A 218 8.93 3.94 6.07
CA LEU A 218 8.94 5.36 6.43
C LEU A 218 10.35 5.84 6.78
N LEU A 219 11.11 5.07 7.58
CA LEU A 219 12.49 5.39 7.91
C LEU A 219 13.36 5.47 6.65
N LEU A 220 13.24 4.48 5.77
CA LEU A 220 13.99 4.42 4.52
C LEU A 220 13.64 5.60 3.60
N ALA A 221 12.35 5.91 3.43
CA ALA A 221 11.90 7.04 2.63
C ALA A 221 12.36 8.39 3.21
N PHE A 222 12.12 8.62 4.50
CA PHE A 222 12.46 9.86 5.19
C PHE A 222 13.95 10.18 5.13
N LEU A 223 14.80 9.20 5.47
CA LEU A 223 16.25 9.38 5.42
C LEU A 223 16.76 9.54 3.99
N SER A 224 16.16 8.86 3.01
CA SER A 224 16.53 9.02 1.60
C SER A 224 16.27 10.43 1.09
N PHE A 225 15.12 11.02 1.44
CA PHE A 225 14.82 12.41 1.12
C PHE A 225 15.75 13.38 1.85
N GLY A 226 16.07 13.12 3.13
CA GLY A 226 17.07 13.90 3.83
C GLY A 226 18.47 13.83 3.19
N GLY A 227 18.82 12.68 2.62
CA GLY A 227 20.04 12.53 1.83
C GLY A 227 20.07 13.38 0.55
N LEU A 228 18.93 13.65 -0.09
CA LEU A 228 18.85 14.56 -1.23
C LEU A 228 19.10 16.02 -0.86
N SER A 229 18.68 16.46 0.34
CA SER A 229 18.88 17.83 0.81
C SER A 229 20.36 18.23 0.87
N PHE A 230 21.25 17.26 1.10
CA PHE A 230 22.70 17.47 0.97
C PHE A 230 23.13 17.91 -0.42
N GLY A 231 22.37 17.59 -1.48
CA GLY A 231 22.68 17.90 -2.87
C GLY A 231 22.96 19.38 -3.12
N ARG A 232 22.27 20.29 -2.40
CA ARG A 232 22.51 21.74 -2.50
C ARG A 232 23.90 22.13 -1.99
N TYR A 233 24.40 21.43 -0.98
CA TYR A 233 25.65 21.74 -0.28
C TYR A 233 26.85 20.92 -0.76
N VAL A 234 26.59 19.86 -1.52
CA VAL A 234 27.57 19.12 -2.30
C VAL A 234 28.14 19.99 -3.45
N GLN A 235 27.49 21.10 -3.80
CA GLN A 235 28.12 22.17 -4.58
C GLN A 235 29.28 22.78 -3.80
N THR A 236 30.47 22.21 -3.99
CA THR A 236 31.69 23.00 -3.83
C THR A 236 31.89 23.68 -5.18
N LYS A 237 31.53 24.96 -5.27
CA LYS A 237 32.01 25.83 -6.35
C LYS A 237 33.48 25.50 -6.61
N ASN A 238 33.86 25.33 -7.88
CA ASN A 238 35.21 25.13 -8.41
C ASN A 238 36.23 26.06 -7.72
N GLY A 239 36.62 25.69 -6.51
CA GLY A 239 37.41 26.54 -5.65
C GLY A 239 38.87 26.36 -6.00
N GLU A 240 39.67 27.38 -5.74
CA GLU A 240 41.13 27.32 -5.77
C GLU A 240 41.68 26.09 -5.03
N ARG A 241 40.93 25.56 -4.03
CA ARG A 241 41.20 24.31 -3.32
C ARG A 241 41.12 23.06 -4.18
N GLU A 242 40.14 22.92 -5.08
CA GLU A 242 40.07 21.75 -5.97
C GLU A 242 41.19 21.78 -7.00
N LYS A 243 41.51 22.97 -7.54
CA LYS A 243 42.66 23.18 -8.42
C LYS A 243 43.98 22.86 -7.71
N LEU A 244 44.10 23.17 -6.42
CA LEU A 244 45.26 22.80 -5.58
C LEU A 244 45.39 21.29 -5.36
N PHE A 245 44.28 20.54 -5.27
CA PHE A 245 44.35 19.08 -5.16
C PHE A 245 44.56 18.39 -6.52
N GLU A 246 44.09 19.01 -7.60
CA GLU A 246 44.41 18.59 -8.97
C GLU A 246 45.91 18.75 -9.27
N SER A 247 46.52 19.87 -8.87
CA SER A 247 47.98 20.07 -9.03
C SER A 247 48.82 19.12 -8.18
N ARG A 248 48.21 18.50 -7.14
CA ARG A 248 48.82 17.45 -6.33
C ARG A 248 48.51 16.02 -6.81
N GLY A 249 47.98 15.87 -8.03
CA GLY A 249 47.80 14.58 -8.69
C GLY A 249 46.52 13.81 -8.33
N MET A 250 45.51 14.44 -7.72
CA MET A 250 44.21 13.78 -7.50
C MET A 250 43.28 13.96 -8.71
N GLY A 251 43.06 12.87 -9.46
CA GLY A 251 42.08 12.83 -10.54
C GLY A 251 40.62 13.01 -10.06
N ALA A 252 39.71 13.32 -10.98
CA ALA A 252 38.29 13.54 -10.68
C ALA A 252 37.62 12.34 -10.00
N GLY A 253 37.87 11.12 -10.49
CA GLY A 253 37.34 9.90 -9.87
C GLY A 253 37.88 9.66 -8.46
N GLY A 254 39.16 9.97 -8.21
CA GLY A 254 39.78 9.85 -6.90
C GLY A 254 39.20 10.83 -5.88
N ARG A 255 38.82 12.05 -6.29
CA ARG A 255 38.13 13.03 -5.44
C ARG A 255 36.71 12.59 -5.14
N TYR A 256 35.97 12.17 -6.17
CA TYR A 256 34.62 11.63 -5.99
C TYR A 256 34.59 10.48 -4.99
N PHE A 257 35.54 9.53 -5.10
CA PHE A 257 35.61 8.40 -4.17
C PHE A 257 35.74 8.85 -2.70
N MET A 258 36.64 9.81 -2.43
CA MET A 258 36.84 10.31 -1.07
C MET A 258 35.64 11.11 -0.57
N GLU A 259 35.01 11.92 -1.43
CA GLU A 259 33.83 12.70 -1.05
C GLU A 259 32.59 11.82 -0.86
N ALA A 260 32.41 10.80 -1.70
CA ALA A 260 31.35 9.81 -1.58
C ALA A 260 31.52 8.95 -0.32
N ALA A 261 32.74 8.52 -0.01
CA ALA A 261 33.01 7.83 1.26
C ALA A 261 32.72 8.74 2.47
N ALA A 262 33.12 10.02 2.43
CA ALA A 262 32.87 10.96 3.51
C ALA A 262 31.36 11.22 3.70
N PHE A 263 30.64 11.46 2.61
CA PHE A 263 29.19 11.62 2.61
C PHE A 263 28.50 10.39 3.19
N SER A 264 28.86 9.20 2.70
CA SER A 264 28.24 7.93 3.11
C SER A 264 28.53 7.60 4.58
N THR A 265 29.71 7.98 5.09
CA THR A 265 30.05 7.84 6.52
C THR A 265 29.16 8.73 7.40
N VAL A 266 28.97 9.98 7.00
CA VAL A 266 28.12 10.92 7.76
C VAL A 266 26.65 10.51 7.67
N PHE A 267 26.20 10.07 6.49
CA PHE A 267 24.85 9.56 6.29
C PHE A 267 24.61 8.26 7.07
N ALA A 268 25.60 7.37 7.15
CA ALA A 268 25.54 6.17 7.98
C ALA A 268 25.35 6.50 9.46
N LEU A 269 26.13 7.45 9.98
CA LEU A 269 26.00 7.93 11.35
C LEU A 269 24.60 8.53 11.59
N LEU A 270 24.14 9.42 10.70
CA LEU A 270 22.80 10.00 10.79
C LEU A 270 21.70 8.91 10.79
N GLY A 271 21.76 7.99 9.84
CA GLY A 271 20.79 6.90 9.72
C GLY A 271 20.74 6.04 10.98
N THR A 272 21.88 5.67 11.54
CA THR A 272 21.93 4.89 12.79
C THR A 272 21.37 5.65 14.00
N VAL A 273 21.76 6.92 14.17
CA VAL A 273 21.33 7.75 15.30
C VAL A 273 19.83 8.04 15.25
N VAL A 274 19.24 8.15 14.06
CA VAL A 274 17.78 8.35 13.89
C VAL A 274 17.03 7.02 13.99
N CYS A 275 17.52 5.95 13.37
CA CYS A 275 16.81 4.67 13.34
C CYS A 275 16.75 3.98 14.69
N VAL A 276 17.85 3.92 15.44
CA VAL A 276 17.89 3.15 16.70
C VAL A 276 16.82 3.63 17.70
N PRO A 277 16.68 4.94 18.00
CA PRO A 277 15.62 5.43 18.89
C PRO A 277 14.20 5.12 18.37
N VAL A 278 13.95 5.33 17.07
CA VAL A 278 12.62 5.07 16.48
C VAL A 278 12.27 3.58 16.58
N LEU A 279 13.22 2.69 16.30
CA LEU A 279 13.02 1.25 16.40
C LEU A 279 12.82 0.80 17.86
N MET A 280 13.56 1.38 18.81
CA MET A 280 13.35 1.11 20.24
C MET A 280 11.96 1.52 20.74
N LEU A 281 11.40 2.61 20.20
CA LEU A 281 10.01 3.01 20.52
C LEU A 281 8.98 2.02 19.97
N VAL A 282 9.26 1.41 18.82
CA VAL A 282 8.36 0.43 18.18
C VAL A 282 8.44 -0.94 18.85
N ILE A 283 9.64 -1.38 19.27
CA ILE A 283 9.84 -2.65 20.00
C ILE A 283 8.98 -2.75 21.27
N ASN A 284 8.79 -1.63 21.97
CA ASN A 284 7.99 -1.59 23.20
C ASN A 284 6.48 -1.82 22.98
N LYS A 285 6.02 -1.94 21.73
CA LYS A 285 4.65 -2.36 21.42
C LYS A 285 4.57 -3.87 21.36
N SER A 286 3.56 -4.46 22.01
CA SER A 286 3.35 -5.91 22.19
C SER A 286 3.30 -6.76 20.91
N SER A 287 3.33 -6.14 19.73
CA SER A 287 3.19 -6.79 18.42
C SER A 287 4.43 -6.65 17.53
N SER A 288 5.55 -6.10 18.00
CA SER A 288 6.73 -5.93 17.14
C SER A 288 7.59 -7.20 17.07
N PHE A 289 8.03 -7.53 15.87
CA PHE A 289 8.92 -8.66 15.58
C PHE A 289 10.41 -8.32 15.70
N PHE A 290 10.74 -7.05 15.96
CA PHE A 290 12.12 -6.60 16.08
C PHE A 290 12.78 -7.10 17.36
N LYS A 291 13.95 -7.71 17.22
CA LYS A 291 14.75 -8.22 18.33
C LYS A 291 16.11 -7.53 18.32
N PRO A 292 16.38 -6.63 19.27
CA PRO A 292 17.69 -6.00 19.35
C PRO A 292 18.76 -7.07 19.59
N GLY A 293 19.75 -7.11 18.71
CA GLY A 293 20.80 -8.14 18.72
C GLY A 293 22.05 -7.68 18.00
N ILE A 294 23.06 -8.55 17.92
CA ILE A 294 24.37 -8.25 17.31
C ILE A 294 24.24 -7.81 15.84
N ALA A 295 23.25 -8.32 15.12
CA ALA A 295 22.97 -7.93 13.73
C ALA A 295 22.74 -6.42 13.57
N TRP A 296 22.24 -5.70 14.59
CA TRP A 296 22.02 -4.26 14.53
C TRP A 296 23.32 -3.46 14.33
N LEU A 297 24.49 -4.04 14.63
CA LEU A 297 25.79 -3.46 14.30
C LEU A 297 26.02 -3.33 12.78
N LEU A 298 25.19 -3.95 11.95
CA LEU A 298 25.20 -3.81 10.49
C LEU A 298 24.37 -2.63 9.99
N LEU A 299 23.56 -1.98 10.83
CA LEU A 299 22.81 -0.78 10.45
C LEU A 299 23.69 0.35 9.88
N PRO A 300 24.87 0.69 10.46
CA PRO A 300 25.78 1.65 9.86
C PRO A 300 26.23 1.23 8.45
N ALA A 301 26.51 -0.06 8.23
CA ALA A 301 26.93 -0.56 6.92
C ALA A 301 25.78 -0.47 5.90
N PHE A 302 24.56 -0.81 6.29
CA PHE A 302 23.37 -0.63 5.47
C PHE A 302 23.20 0.84 5.04
N TRP A 303 23.21 1.77 5.99
CA TRP A 303 23.07 3.20 5.69
C TRP A 303 24.24 3.76 4.88
N PHE A 304 25.44 3.20 5.04
CA PHE A 304 26.58 3.55 4.18
C PHE A 304 26.30 3.21 2.71
N VAL A 305 25.75 2.03 2.42
CA VAL A 305 25.36 1.64 1.05
C VAL A 305 24.31 2.59 0.49
N VAL A 306 23.26 2.90 1.27
CA VAL A 306 22.23 3.88 0.87
C VAL A 306 22.87 5.25 0.60
N GLY A 307 23.80 5.70 1.44
CA GLY A 307 24.54 6.94 1.24
C GLY A 307 25.35 6.95 -0.06
N THR A 308 26.03 5.87 -0.40
CA THR A 308 26.80 5.78 -1.66
C THR A 308 25.90 5.88 -2.89
N PHE A 309 24.71 5.27 -2.82
CA PHE A 309 23.70 5.37 -3.86
C PHE A 309 23.19 6.80 -4.04
N LEU A 310 22.82 7.47 -2.94
CA LEU A 310 22.32 8.84 -2.98
C LEU A 310 23.38 9.81 -3.51
N ARG A 311 24.65 9.64 -3.13
CA ARG A 311 25.74 10.45 -3.68
C ARG A 311 25.92 10.24 -5.18
N MET A 312 25.86 9.00 -5.65
CA MET A 312 25.92 8.66 -7.07
C MET A 312 24.75 9.29 -7.83
N LEU A 313 23.52 9.20 -7.30
CA LEU A 313 22.35 9.79 -7.92
C LEU A 313 22.50 11.31 -8.07
N LEU A 314 22.91 12.00 -7.01
CA LEU A 314 23.20 13.44 -7.03
C LEU A 314 24.33 13.80 -8.01
N GLN A 315 25.32 12.92 -8.18
CA GLN A 315 26.40 13.11 -9.14
C GLN A 315 25.91 12.99 -10.59
N LEU A 316 24.99 12.06 -10.87
CA LEU A 316 24.37 11.87 -12.19
C LEU A 316 23.53 13.08 -12.57
N THR A 317 22.53 13.42 -11.76
CA THR A 317 21.56 14.49 -12.03
C THR A 317 22.15 15.89 -11.91
N GLY A 318 23.28 16.01 -11.21
CA GLY A 318 23.88 17.28 -10.86
C GLY A 318 23.23 17.91 -9.62
N SER A 319 23.96 18.84 -9.03
CA SER A 319 23.70 19.42 -7.71
C SER A 319 22.84 20.71 -7.75
N HIS A 320 22.27 21.05 -8.90
CA HIS A 320 21.40 22.22 -9.07
C HIS A 320 19.97 21.88 -8.60
N ALA A 321 19.13 22.89 -8.32
CA ALA A 321 17.75 22.67 -7.87
C ALA A 321 16.98 21.70 -8.80
N GLY A 322 17.15 21.83 -10.13
CA GLY A 322 16.56 20.89 -11.10
C GLY A 322 17.11 19.46 -10.99
N GLY A 323 18.39 19.28 -10.72
CA GLY A 323 18.99 17.95 -10.53
C GLY A 323 18.51 17.25 -9.25
N ILE A 324 18.27 18.01 -8.19
CA ILE A 324 17.65 17.51 -6.96
C ILE A 324 16.18 17.10 -7.23
N GLY A 325 15.44 17.89 -7.99
CA GLY A 325 14.08 17.55 -8.42
C GLY A 325 14.02 16.24 -9.24
N ILE A 326 14.94 16.06 -10.19
CA ILE A 326 15.03 14.79 -10.96
C ILE A 326 15.38 13.63 -10.03
N SER A 327 16.33 13.80 -9.11
CA SER A 327 16.68 12.77 -8.12
C SER A 327 15.48 12.38 -7.27
N PHE A 328 14.64 13.34 -6.88
CA PHE A 328 13.42 13.11 -6.11
C PHE A 328 12.42 12.24 -6.89
N VAL A 329 12.16 12.56 -8.16
CA VAL A 329 11.24 11.78 -9.01
C VAL A 329 11.76 10.36 -9.23
N VAL A 330 13.07 10.20 -9.51
CA VAL A 330 13.70 8.88 -9.66
C VAL A 330 13.57 8.06 -8.38
N LEU A 331 13.82 8.68 -7.22
CA LEU A 331 13.65 8.02 -5.92
C LEU A 331 12.21 7.61 -5.65
N MET A 332 11.24 8.47 -5.94
CA MET A 332 9.82 8.11 -5.80
C MET A 332 9.46 6.91 -6.68
N GLY A 333 9.90 6.88 -7.94
CA GLY A 333 9.68 5.75 -8.83
C GLY A 333 10.31 4.45 -8.30
N PHE A 334 11.53 4.54 -7.77
CA PHE A 334 12.23 3.40 -7.18
C PHE A 334 11.54 2.89 -5.90
N MET A 335 11.11 3.79 -5.02
CA MET A 335 10.37 3.45 -3.81
C MET A 335 9.01 2.82 -4.13
N ALA A 336 8.29 3.37 -5.11
CA ALA A 336 7.01 2.83 -5.56
C ALA A 336 7.16 1.42 -6.14
N ALA A 337 8.14 1.21 -7.03
CA ALA A 337 8.39 -0.10 -7.61
C ALA A 337 8.90 -1.14 -6.59
N ALA A 338 9.64 -0.70 -5.57
CA ALA A 338 10.11 -1.58 -4.49
C ALA A 338 9.03 -1.94 -3.47
N GLY A 339 7.87 -1.28 -3.53
CA GLY A 339 6.75 -1.50 -2.63
C GLY A 339 6.83 -0.74 -1.29
N VAL A 340 7.62 0.34 -1.23
CA VAL A 340 7.76 1.16 -0.01
C VAL A 340 6.42 1.77 0.41
N PHE A 341 5.59 2.22 -0.55
CA PHE A 341 4.29 2.81 -0.27
C PHE A 341 3.16 1.77 -0.24
N ILE A 342 3.15 0.88 -1.23
CA ILE A 342 2.16 -0.18 -1.39
C ILE A 342 2.91 -1.51 -1.37
N PRO A 343 2.60 -2.44 -0.45
CA PRO A 343 3.30 -3.72 -0.38
C PRO A 343 3.31 -4.43 -1.73
N SER A 344 4.40 -5.11 -2.06
CA SER A 344 4.58 -5.68 -3.41
C SER A 344 3.51 -6.69 -3.81
N ALA A 345 2.84 -7.33 -2.85
CA ALA A 345 1.71 -8.23 -3.09
C ALA A 345 0.49 -7.54 -3.75
N PHE A 346 0.37 -6.22 -3.60
CA PHE A 346 -0.71 -5.43 -4.19
C PHE A 346 -0.28 -4.68 -5.46
N LEU A 347 0.97 -4.86 -5.90
CA LEU A 347 1.46 -4.18 -7.10
C LEU A 347 1.14 -4.98 -8.36
N PRO A 348 0.83 -4.31 -9.49
CA PRO A 348 0.74 -4.98 -10.78
C PRO A 348 2.01 -5.76 -11.10
N VAL A 349 1.87 -6.92 -11.73
CA VAL A 349 2.97 -7.88 -12.02
C VAL A 349 4.16 -7.22 -12.74
N TRP A 350 3.89 -6.27 -13.64
CA TRP A 350 4.95 -5.54 -14.36
C TRP A 350 5.80 -4.69 -13.43
N MET A 351 5.18 -4.04 -12.44
CA MET A 351 5.85 -3.16 -11.49
C MET A 351 6.62 -3.97 -10.45
N GLU A 352 6.07 -5.10 -10.00
CA GLU A 352 6.78 -6.05 -9.14
C GLU A 352 8.04 -6.59 -9.81
N LYS A 353 7.94 -6.98 -11.09
CA LYS A 353 9.07 -7.49 -11.87
C LYS A 353 10.16 -6.44 -12.08
N ALA A 354 9.78 -5.19 -12.38
CA ALA A 354 10.71 -4.08 -12.50
C ALA A 354 11.36 -3.74 -11.14
N GLY A 355 10.56 -3.73 -10.08
CA GLY A 355 10.99 -3.45 -8.71
C GLY A 355 12.07 -4.38 -8.18
N ARG A 356 12.10 -5.64 -8.65
CA ARG A 356 13.13 -6.63 -8.27
C ARG A 356 14.56 -6.17 -8.54
N TYR A 357 14.78 -5.34 -9.57
CA TYR A 357 16.10 -4.85 -9.94
C TYR A 357 16.46 -3.52 -9.26
N VAL A 358 15.53 -2.92 -8.53
CA VAL A 358 15.72 -1.62 -7.90
C VAL A 358 16.44 -1.79 -6.55
N PRO A 359 17.45 -0.95 -6.24
CA PRO A 359 18.15 -0.95 -4.94
C PRO A 359 17.24 -1.01 -3.71
N TYR A 360 16.13 -0.27 -3.76
CA TYR A 360 15.16 -0.19 -2.67
C TYR A 360 14.51 -1.53 -2.33
N LYS A 361 14.33 -2.43 -3.30
CA LYS A 361 13.75 -3.75 -3.03
C LYS A 361 14.69 -4.59 -2.16
N ILE A 362 15.97 -4.59 -2.51
CA ILE A 362 17.02 -5.27 -1.74
C ILE A 362 17.07 -4.68 -0.32
N TRP A 363 16.97 -3.36 -0.18
CA TRP A 363 17.01 -2.70 1.13
C TRP A 363 15.78 -2.99 1.99
N MET A 364 14.58 -2.98 1.40
CA MET A 364 13.33 -3.33 2.06
C MET A 364 13.31 -4.80 2.52
N GLU A 365 14.05 -5.69 1.86
CA GLU A 365 14.20 -7.09 2.30
C GLU A 365 15.36 -7.28 3.30
N SER A 366 16.40 -6.45 3.22
CA SER A 366 17.61 -6.56 4.05
C SER A 366 17.43 -5.98 5.45
N MET A 367 16.73 -4.86 5.57
CA MET A 367 16.54 -4.16 6.85
C MET A 367 15.75 -5.01 7.86
N PRO A 368 14.63 -5.69 7.50
CA PRO A 368 13.94 -6.61 8.40
C PRO A 368 14.83 -7.73 8.94
N VAL A 369 15.63 -8.38 8.09
CA VAL A 369 16.55 -9.48 8.46
C VAL A 369 17.55 -9.01 9.52
N ILE A 370 18.11 -7.79 9.34
CA ILE A 370 19.00 -7.16 10.32
C ILE A 370 18.27 -6.91 11.65
N LEU A 371 17.02 -6.45 11.60
CA LEU A 371 16.25 -6.05 12.78
C LEU A 371 15.65 -7.22 13.56
N GLN A 372 15.35 -8.34 12.89
CA GLN A 372 14.89 -9.59 13.51
C GLN A 372 16.04 -10.42 14.09
N GLY A 373 17.30 -10.09 13.73
CA GLY A 373 18.48 -10.83 14.18
C GLY A 373 18.71 -12.14 13.44
N GLU A 374 18.12 -12.30 12.25
CA GLU A 374 18.29 -13.47 11.39
C GLU A 374 19.65 -13.45 10.66
N ALA A 375 20.10 -14.61 10.18
CA ALA A 375 21.43 -14.81 9.59
C ALA A 375 21.71 -13.80 8.44
N PRO A 376 22.59 -12.79 8.67
CA PRO A 376 22.73 -11.66 7.76
C PRO A 376 23.70 -11.94 6.61
N GLU A 377 24.15 -13.18 6.40
CA GLU A 377 25.22 -13.51 5.45
C GLU A 377 24.89 -13.10 4.01
N LYS A 378 23.66 -13.39 3.56
CA LYS A 378 23.17 -12.98 2.23
C LYS A 378 23.07 -11.46 2.11
N THR A 379 22.68 -10.78 3.18
CA THR A 379 22.57 -9.33 3.24
C THR A 379 23.93 -8.65 3.15
N ILE A 380 24.92 -9.16 3.89
CA ILE A 380 26.31 -8.67 3.87
C ILE A 380 26.93 -8.89 2.48
N ALA A 381 26.70 -10.06 1.89
CA ALA A 381 27.18 -10.39 0.55
C ALA A 381 26.61 -9.45 -0.53
N ALA A 382 25.41 -8.89 -0.34
CA ALA A 382 24.81 -7.94 -1.26
C ALA A 382 25.35 -6.50 -1.11
N PHE A 383 25.75 -6.08 0.09
CA PHE A 383 26.17 -4.69 0.36
C PHE A 383 27.49 -4.31 -0.31
N ILE A 384 28.48 -5.19 -0.27
CA ILE A 384 29.82 -4.95 -0.84
C ILE A 384 29.77 -4.70 -2.36
N PRO A 385 29.20 -5.59 -3.19
CA PRO A 385 29.16 -5.37 -4.64
C PRO A 385 28.32 -4.14 -5.00
N MET A 386 27.26 -3.87 -4.24
CA MET A 386 26.37 -2.73 -4.45
C MET A 386 27.06 -1.39 -4.17
N ALA A 387 27.78 -1.29 -3.04
CA ALA A 387 28.59 -0.11 -2.73
C ALA A 387 29.69 0.12 -3.79
N LEU A 388 30.38 -0.95 -4.22
CA LEU A 388 31.40 -0.87 -5.26
C LEU A 388 30.82 -0.40 -6.59
N LEU A 389 29.66 -0.92 -6.99
CA LEU A 389 28.96 -0.54 -8.21
C LEU A 389 28.58 0.94 -8.19
N PHE A 390 28.01 1.44 -7.09
CA PHE A 390 27.63 2.86 -6.99
C PHE A 390 28.84 3.81 -6.94
N LEU A 391 29.91 3.40 -6.27
CA LEU A 391 31.16 4.16 -6.23
C LEU A 391 31.82 4.21 -7.62
N ALA A 392 31.85 3.08 -8.34
CA ALA A 392 32.40 3.01 -9.69
C ALA A 392 31.57 3.83 -10.69
N ALA A 393 30.25 3.67 -10.67
CA ALA A 393 29.33 4.42 -11.53
C ALA A 393 29.45 5.93 -11.31
N GLY A 394 29.45 6.38 -10.05
CA GLY A 394 29.62 7.79 -9.74
C GLY A 394 31.01 8.34 -10.09
N ALA A 395 32.07 7.54 -9.93
CA ALA A 395 33.42 7.93 -10.33
C ALA A 395 33.55 8.06 -11.85
N GLY A 396 32.94 7.15 -12.62
CA GLY A 396 32.89 7.22 -14.08
C GLY A 396 32.21 8.50 -14.57
N VAL A 397 31.08 8.86 -13.97
CA VAL A 397 30.36 10.11 -14.27
C VAL A 397 31.20 11.34 -13.92
N ALA A 398 31.93 11.30 -12.81
CA ALA A 398 32.81 12.40 -12.40
C ALA A 398 33.99 12.61 -13.35
N VAL A 399 34.53 11.54 -13.93
CA VAL A 399 35.58 11.61 -14.97
C VAL A 399 34.99 12.16 -16.27
N TRP A 400 33.85 11.63 -16.72
CA TRP A 400 33.19 12.06 -17.96
C TRP A 400 32.78 13.55 -17.94
N LYS A 401 32.27 14.06 -16.81
CA LYS A 401 31.92 15.49 -16.66
C LYS A 401 33.13 16.44 -16.66
N LYS A 402 34.36 15.93 -16.49
CA LYS A 402 35.58 16.73 -16.54
C LYS A 402 36.16 16.82 -17.96
N GLU A 403 35.85 15.87 -18.82
CA GLU A 403 36.30 15.82 -20.22
C GLU A 403 35.43 16.66 -21.17
N ARG A 404 34.24 17.07 -20.72
CA ARG A 404 33.38 18.09 -21.34
C ARG A 404 33.66 19.46 -20.76
#